data_AF-A0A6L7JT10-F1
#
_entry.id   AF-A0A6L7JT10-F1
#
_cell.length_a   1.000
_cell.length_b   1.000
_cell.length_c   1.000
_cell.angle_alpha   90.00
_cell.angle_beta   90.00
_cell.angle_gamma   90.00
#
_symmetry.space_group_name_H-M   'P 1'
#
loop_
_entity.id
_entity.type
_entity.pdbx_description
1 polymer ?
#
loop_
_entity_poly.entity_id
_entity_poly.type
_entity_poly.pdbx_seq_one_letter_code
_entity_poly.pdbx_strand_id
1 'polypeptide(L)' 'MAHRIRETLKESVGNSFSSTVEVDETCVGGKEPNKHADKKLNAGRGTIGKSFVVGMKERDSNTITAKVKNRNGIMVRD' A
#
# COMPACT_ATOMS: atom_id res chain seq x y z
N MET A 1 -19.18 -2.65 -1.74
CA MET A 1 -17.70 -2.56 -1.66
C MET A 1 -17.12 -3.31 -0.45
N ALA A 2 -17.59 -3.06 0.78
CA ALA A 2 -17.03 -3.74 1.98
C ALA A 2 -17.30 -5.27 2.06
N HIS A 3 -18.28 -5.80 1.33
CA HIS A 3 -18.68 -7.21 1.43
C HIS A 3 -17.59 -8.20 0.97
N ARG A 4 -16.90 -7.88 -0.13
CA ARG A 4 -15.84 -8.75 -0.69
C ARG A 4 -14.59 -8.75 0.19
N ILE A 5 -14.24 -7.60 0.75
CA ILE A 5 -13.15 -7.47 1.73
C ILE A 5 -13.44 -8.34 2.95
N ARG A 6 -14.68 -8.25 3.49
CA ARG A 6 -15.14 -9.06 4.62
C ARG A 6 -15.13 -10.56 4.32
N GLU A 7 -15.50 -10.97 3.11
CA GLU A 7 -15.43 -12.38 2.68
C GLU A 7 -13.98 -12.89 2.64
N THR A 8 -13.06 -12.14 2.05
CA THR A 8 -11.65 -12.55 1.94
C THR A 8 -10.94 -12.64 3.30
N LEU A 9 -11.33 -11.82 4.28
CA LEU A 9 -10.81 -11.87 5.65
C LEU A 9 -11.27 -13.13 6.41
N LYS A 10 -12.37 -13.78 6.00
CA LYS A 10 -12.84 -15.02 6.63
C LYS A 10 -12.04 -16.26 6.20
N GLU A 11 -11.43 -16.24 5.01
CA GLU A 11 -10.73 -17.40 4.45
C GLU A 11 -9.26 -17.52 4.88
N SER A 12 -8.63 -16.44 5.39
CA SER A 12 -7.23 -16.44 5.80
C SER A 12 -7.04 -16.40 7.32
N VAL A 13 -7.53 -17.42 8.04
CA VAL A 13 -7.31 -17.57 9.49
C VAL A 13 -5.92 -18.16 9.75
N GLY A 14 -4.88 -17.39 9.41
CA GLY A 14 -3.49 -17.73 9.72
C GLY A 14 -2.77 -16.65 10.53
N ASN A 15 -3.12 -15.38 10.33
CA ASN A 15 -2.52 -14.23 11.03
C ASN A 15 -3.60 -13.16 11.27
N SER A 16 -4.58 -13.48 12.11
CA SER A 16 -5.67 -12.57 12.43
C SER A 16 -5.20 -11.51 13.43
N PHE A 17 -5.33 -10.23 13.06
CA PHE A 17 -5.30 -9.15 14.05
C PHE A 17 -6.46 -9.36 15.02
N SER A 18 -6.20 -9.25 16.32
CA SER A 18 -7.15 -9.63 17.38
C SER A 18 -8.17 -8.53 17.69
N SER A 19 -7.83 -7.28 17.36
CA SER A 19 -8.53 -6.08 17.79
C SER A 19 -8.72 -5.06 16.67
N THR A 20 -9.05 -3.81 17.01
CA THR A 20 -9.34 -2.76 16.01
C THR A 20 -8.09 -2.44 15.20
N VAL A 21 -8.21 -2.57 13.88
CA VAL A 21 -7.13 -2.25 12.92
C VAL A 21 -7.44 -0.96 12.18
N GLU A 22 -6.45 -0.08 12.11
CA GLU A 22 -6.42 1.11 11.26
C GLU A 22 -5.62 0.80 10.00
N VAL A 23 -6.10 1.24 8.84
CA VAL A 23 -5.45 1.04 7.54
C VAL A 23 -5.43 2.37 6.80
N ASP A 24 -4.27 2.71 6.23
CA ASP A 24 -4.09 3.92 5.41
C ASP A 24 -3.09 3.67 4.28
N GLU A 25 -3.18 4.44 3.20
CA GLU A 25 -2.27 4.38 2.08
C GLU A 25 -1.59 5.72 1.76
N THR A 26 -0.32 5.65 1.36
CA THR A 26 0.45 6.81 0.93
C THR A 26 1.20 6.53 -0.36
N CYS A 27 1.30 7.55 -1.23
CA CYS A 27 2.06 7.48 -2.47
C CYS A 27 3.43 8.16 -2.31
N VAL A 28 4.52 7.38 -2.34
CA VAL A 28 5.90 7.85 -2.16
C VAL A 28 6.73 7.78 -3.43
N GLY A 29 7.77 8.61 -3.51
CA GLY A 29 8.73 8.61 -4.62
C GLY A 29 8.16 9.15 -5.93
N GLY A 30 8.86 8.83 -7.03
CA GLY A 30 8.34 9.05 -8.38
C GLY A 30 8.12 10.51 -8.79
N LYS A 31 8.75 11.48 -8.10
CA LYS A 31 8.54 12.91 -8.36
C LYS A 31 8.95 13.22 -9.79
N GLU A 32 7.96 13.59 -10.59
CA GLU A 32 8.11 13.92 -12.00
C GLU A 32 9.20 14.99 -12.28
N PRO A 33 9.35 16.05 -11.46
CA PRO A 33 10.44 17.03 -11.64
C PRO A 33 11.84 16.44 -11.51
N ASN A 34 12.00 15.35 -10.74
CA ASN A 34 13.29 14.73 -10.46
C ASN A 34 13.70 13.68 -11.51
N LYS A 35 12.88 13.44 -12.54
CA LYS A 35 13.20 12.51 -13.61
C LYS A 35 14.01 13.20 -14.71
N HIS A 36 14.94 12.45 -15.31
CA HIS A 36 15.57 12.85 -16.57
C HIS A 36 14.50 13.09 -17.66
N ALA A 37 14.78 14.00 -18.58
CA ALA A 37 13.78 14.50 -19.55
C ALA A 37 13.15 13.39 -20.40
N ASP A 38 13.93 12.40 -20.81
CA ASP A 38 13.53 11.21 -21.57
C ASP A 38 12.65 10.23 -20.76
N LYS A 39 12.70 10.30 -19.42
CA LYS A 39 11.96 9.41 -18.51
C LYS A 39 10.70 10.07 -17.92
N LYS A 40 10.41 11.32 -18.30
CA LYS A 40 9.19 12.01 -17.89
C LYS A 40 7.99 11.41 -18.63
N LEU A 41 6.94 11.10 -17.86
CA LEU A 41 5.67 10.59 -18.32
C LEU A 41 4.74 11.73 -18.78
N ASN A 42 4.91 12.95 -18.25
CA ASN A 42 4.09 14.13 -18.56
C ASN A 42 2.57 13.90 -18.41
N ALA A 43 2.17 12.94 -17.58
CA ALA A 43 0.79 12.49 -17.42
C ALA A 43 -0.01 13.31 -16.38
N GLY A 44 0.46 14.51 -16.02
CA GLY A 44 -0.16 15.37 -15.02
C GLY A 44 0.31 15.12 -13.58
N ARG A 45 -0.48 15.63 -12.62
CA ARG A 45 -0.18 15.59 -11.17
C ARG A 45 -0.90 14.40 -10.53
N GLY A 46 -0.40 13.93 -9.37
CA GLY A 46 -1.07 12.93 -8.54
C GLY A 46 -0.22 11.69 -8.28
N THR A 47 -0.85 10.51 -8.28
CA THR A 47 -0.24 9.22 -7.93
C THR A 47 0.58 8.59 -9.05
N ILE A 48 0.56 9.20 -10.24
CA ILE A 48 1.26 8.69 -11.42
C ILE A 48 2.78 8.72 -11.18
N GLY A 49 3.44 7.59 -11.48
CA GLY A 49 4.88 7.42 -11.29
C GLY A 49 5.31 7.16 -9.83
N LYS A 50 4.40 7.21 -8.86
CA LYS A 50 4.67 6.95 -7.44
C LYS A 50 4.48 5.48 -7.07
N SER A 51 5.14 5.06 -5.99
CA SER A 51 4.93 3.76 -5.35
C SER A 51 3.87 3.89 -4.25
N PHE A 52 2.98 2.91 -4.17
CA PHE A 52 1.96 2.87 -3.11
C PHE A 52 2.51 2.10 -1.92
N VAL A 53 2.36 2.67 -0.74
CA VAL A 53 2.65 2.04 0.54
C VAL A 53 1.33 1.96 1.30
N VAL A 54 0.98 0.76 1.77
CA VAL A 54 -0.20 0.52 2.60
C VAL A 54 0.30 0.16 3.99
N GLY A 55 -0.13 0.93 5.00
CA GLY A 55 0.14 0.69 6.41
C GLY A 55 -1.08 0.10 7.10
N MET A 56 -0.84 -0.82 8.03
CA MET A 56 -1.85 -1.40 8.90
C MET A 56 -1.34 -1.34 10.34
N LYS A 57 -2.17 -0.85 11.25
CA LYS A 57 -1.86 -0.77 12.67
C LYS A 57 -2.97 -1.39 13.49
N GLU A 58 -2.64 -2.35 14.35
CA GLU A 58 -3.54 -2.80 15.40
C GLU A 58 -3.45 -1.87 16.60
N ARG A 59 -4.59 -1.30 17.02
CA ARG A 59 -4.63 -0.21 18.01
C ARG A 59 -4.18 -0.66 19.40
N ASP A 60 -4.62 -1.84 19.83
CA ASP A 60 -4.41 -2.30 21.21
C ASP A 60 -3.01 -2.90 21.41
N SER A 61 -2.48 -3.60 20.41
CA SER A 61 -1.13 -4.19 20.45
C SER A 61 -0.04 -3.23 19.97
N ASN A 62 -0.40 -2.09 19.35
CA ASN A 62 0.50 -1.20 18.62
C ASN A 62 1.33 -1.91 17.52
N THR A 63 0.91 -3.10 17.08
CA THR A 63 1.60 -3.82 16.01
C THR A 63 1.39 -3.09 14.68
N ILE A 64 2.48 -2.76 13.99
CA ILE A 64 2.46 -2.05 12.71
C ILE A 64 3.03 -2.97 11.63
N THR A 65 2.31 -3.09 10.51
CA THR A 65 2.81 -3.73 9.28
C THR A 65 2.64 -2.76 8.12
N ALA A 66 3.68 -2.59 7.31
CA ALA A 66 3.59 -1.81 6.08
C ALA A 66 4.00 -2.69 4.88
N LYS A 67 3.26 -2.58 3.77
CA LYS A 67 3.59 -3.27 2.52
C LYS A 67 3.72 -2.27 1.38
N VAL A 68 4.82 -2.39 0.64
CA VAL A 68 5.06 -1.59 -0.56
C VAL A 68 4.63 -2.38 -1.79
N LYS A 69 3.69 -1.85 -2.56
CA LYS A 69 3.35 -2.42 -3.87
C LYS A 69 4.12 -1.69 -4.95
N ASN A 70 5.15 -2.35 -5.48
CA ASN A 70 5.90 -1.82 -6.62
C ASN A 70 5.12 -2.05 -7.93
N ARG A 71 5.25 -1.12 -8.88
CA ARG A 71 4.46 -1.09 -10.13
C ARG A 71 4.68 -2.32 -11.03
N ASN A 72 5.76 -3.08 -10.80
CA ASN A 72 6.16 -4.24 -11.60
C ASN A 72 5.67 -5.59 -11.04
N GLY A 73 4.74 -5.61 -10.07
CA GLY A 73 4.15 -6.86 -9.55
C GLY A 73 5.08 -7.70 -8.65
N ILE A 74 6.33 -7.27 -8.45
CA ILE A 74 7.25 -7.94 -7.52
C ILE A 74 6.87 -7.48 -6.10
N MET A 75 6.22 -8.37 -5.35
CA MET A 75 6.09 -8.23 -3.90
C MET A 75 7.49 -8.37 -3.30
N VAL A 76 8.02 -7.28 -2.76
CA VAL A 76 9.18 -7.37 -1.87
C VAL A 76 8.66 -7.97 -0.57
N ARG A 77 9.02 -9.24 -0.32
CA ARG A 77 8.87 -9.89 0.97
C ARG A 77 10.16 -9.61 1.74
N ASP A 78 10.02 -9.04 2.94
CA ASP A 78 11.03 -9.18 3.99
C ASP A 78 11.09 -10.64 4.46
#